data_AF-A0AAV5TVV3-F1
#
_entry.id   AF-A0AAV5TVV3-F1
#
_cell.length_a   1.000
_cell.length_b   1.000
_cell.length_c   1.000
_cell.angle_alpha   90.00
_cell.angle_beta   90.00
_cell.angle_gamma   90.00
#
_symmetry.space_group_name_H-M   'P 1'
#
loop_
_entity.id
_entity.type
_entity.pdbx_description
1 polymer ?
#
loop_
_entity_poly.entity_id
_entity_poly.type
_entity_poly.pdbx_seq_one_letter_code
_entity_poly.pdbx_strand_id
1 'polypeptide(L)'
;MRDYVEFTGCAFYAFILLSILVSRDKTFRTPFWIFFVSGGVYGIFSVLAYNIKWSWDMPSAVFERATSTIYALGHTIAKLYVALSRYFVMRSHNLSENDWRGSLIVAMMVAQIVIPTIACTPLAFAQPTGVGREYGPPYLLKIVQAISACFYGSYVISGFILTLLAMRKLRALLNTASLSKDHRKLSSARQQLLYTIYSACLFLSHSLKCVQQILFVIANRDSDFYSVLYILYPFINDFAVFSSPIVMLIMSSKLRRCIFSIFSLTNQSTPTIYTTAT
;
A
#
# COMPACT_ATOMS: atom_id res chain seq x y z
N MET A 1 21.04 3.79 -12.50
CA MET A 1 19.91 3.16 -13.23
C MET A 1 18.75 2.84 -12.28
N ARG A 2 18.98 2.18 -11.14
CA ARG A 2 17.94 1.87 -10.14
C ARG A 2 17.15 3.09 -9.66
N ASP A 3 17.82 4.16 -9.26
CA ASP A 3 17.16 5.38 -8.74
C ASP A 3 16.16 5.98 -9.75
N TYR A 4 16.45 5.89 -11.04
CA TYR A 4 15.53 6.32 -12.11
C TYR A 4 14.27 5.45 -12.17
N VAL A 5 14.40 4.13 -11.97
CA VAL A 5 13.28 3.20 -11.96
C VAL A 5 12.37 3.48 -10.76
N GLU A 6 12.95 3.67 -9.57
CA GLU A 6 12.21 3.97 -8.35
C GLU A 6 11.51 5.33 -8.43
N PHE A 7 12.20 6.36 -8.94
CA PHE A 7 11.61 7.68 -9.15
C PHE A 7 10.46 7.63 -10.16
N THR A 8 10.66 6.96 -11.30
CA THR A 8 9.62 6.77 -12.32
C THR A 8 8.43 5.99 -11.76
N GLY A 9 8.70 4.94 -10.98
CA GLY A 9 7.67 4.15 -10.29
C GLY A 9 6.87 4.99 -9.29
N CYS A 10 7.54 5.82 -8.49
CA CYS A 10 6.89 6.75 -7.55
C CYS A 10 6.04 7.78 -8.27
N ALA A 11 6.57 8.40 -9.33
CA ALA A 11 5.84 9.39 -10.14
C ALA A 11 4.61 8.77 -10.81
N PHE A 12 4.75 7.57 -11.38
CA PHE A 12 3.65 6.83 -11.98
C PHE A 12 2.58 6.47 -10.95
N TYR A 13 2.98 5.99 -9.77
CA TYR A 13 2.03 5.68 -8.71
C TYR A 13 1.32 6.97 -8.22
N ALA A 14 2.07 8.05 -7.97
CA ALA A 14 1.51 9.34 -7.58
C ALA A 14 0.48 9.86 -8.61
N PHE A 15 0.76 9.73 -9.91
CA PHE A 15 -0.17 10.08 -10.97
C PHE A 15 -1.48 9.27 -10.89
N ILE A 16 -1.41 7.96 -10.65
CA ILE A 16 -2.60 7.11 -10.44
C ILE A 16 -3.39 7.57 -9.21
N LEU A 17 -2.71 7.84 -8.09
CA LEU A 17 -3.36 8.30 -6.87
C LEU A 17 -4.06 9.65 -7.07
N LEU A 18 -3.38 10.60 -7.73
CA LEU A 18 -3.96 11.91 -8.05
C LEU A 18 -5.17 11.78 -8.97
N SER A 19 -5.10 10.90 -9.98
CA SER A 19 -6.22 10.62 -10.88
C SER A 19 -7.45 10.12 -10.12
N ILE A 20 -7.26 9.25 -9.13
CA ILE A 20 -8.34 8.75 -8.26
C ILE A 20 -8.89 9.90 -7.39
N LEU A 21 -8.01 10.71 -6.80
CA LEU A 21 -8.39 11.81 -5.90
C LEU A 21 -9.16 12.92 -6.60
N VAL A 22 -8.79 13.28 -7.83
CA VAL A 22 -9.44 14.32 -8.64
C VAL A 22 -10.76 13.84 -9.25
N SER A 23 -10.94 12.52 -9.38
CA SER A 23 -12.16 11.95 -9.96
C SER A 23 -13.42 12.34 -9.18
N ARG A 24 -14.48 12.67 -9.94
CA ARG A 24 -15.83 12.92 -9.41
C ARG A 24 -16.65 11.63 -9.26
N ASP A 25 -16.14 10.48 -9.70
CA ASP A 25 -16.82 9.20 -9.57
C ASP A 25 -16.88 8.78 -8.08
N LYS A 26 -18.11 8.65 -7.56
CA LYS A 26 -18.37 8.26 -6.16
C LYS A 26 -17.79 6.90 -5.80
N THR A 27 -17.54 6.03 -6.78
CA THR A 27 -16.94 4.71 -6.54
C THR A 27 -15.52 4.81 -6.01
N PHE A 28 -14.78 5.89 -6.29
CA PHE A 28 -13.45 6.12 -5.72
C PHE A 28 -13.47 6.65 -4.27
N ARG A 29 -14.66 6.86 -3.69
CA ARG A 29 -14.84 7.29 -2.31
C ARG A 29 -15.19 6.13 -1.37
N THR A 30 -15.18 4.89 -1.86
CA THR A 30 -15.42 3.72 -1.01
C THR A 30 -14.20 3.44 -0.12
N PRO A 31 -14.38 2.72 1.01
CA PRO A 31 -13.28 2.42 1.94
C PRO A 31 -12.08 1.75 1.26
N PHE A 32 -12.31 0.90 0.25
CA PHE A 32 -11.25 0.25 -0.49
C PHE A 32 -10.33 1.23 -1.20
N TRP A 33 -10.89 2.21 -1.91
CA TRP A 33 -10.11 3.22 -2.60
C TRP A 33 -9.43 4.17 -1.63
N ILE A 34 -10.08 4.50 -0.51
CA ILE A 34 -9.45 5.30 0.56
C ILE A 34 -8.22 4.60 1.13
N PHE A 35 -8.34 3.31 1.49
CA PHE A 35 -7.19 2.54 2.00
C PHE A 35 -6.14 2.25 0.93
N PHE A 36 -6.54 2.06 -0.33
CA PHE A 36 -5.61 1.94 -1.47
C PHE A 36 -4.79 3.22 -1.66
N VAL A 37 -5.44 4.39 -1.65
CA VAL A 37 -4.76 5.68 -1.81
C VAL A 37 -3.83 5.92 -0.62
N SER A 38 -4.34 5.73 0.61
CA SER A 38 -3.51 5.84 1.82
C SER A 38 -2.28 4.95 1.74
N GLY A 39 -2.48 3.65 1.47
CA GLY A 39 -1.39 2.68 1.34
C GLY A 39 -0.40 3.04 0.24
N GLY A 40 -0.87 3.59 -0.88
CA GLY A 40 -0.02 4.08 -1.95
C GLY A 40 0.86 5.25 -1.54
N VAL A 41 0.31 6.22 -0.80
CA VAL A 41 1.07 7.35 -0.24
C VAL A 41 2.18 6.84 0.68
N TYR A 42 1.84 5.95 1.62
CA TYR A 42 2.83 5.30 2.49
C TYR A 42 3.88 4.50 1.71
N GLY A 43 3.46 3.79 0.65
CA GLY A 43 4.34 3.05 -0.23
C GLY A 43 5.38 3.95 -0.90
N ILE A 44 4.92 5.03 -1.54
CA ILE A 44 5.79 6.03 -2.19
C ILE A 44 6.77 6.63 -1.17
N PHE A 45 6.28 7.11 -0.03
CA PHE A 45 7.16 7.69 0.98
C PHE A 45 8.14 6.66 1.58
N SER A 46 7.78 5.38 1.68
CA SER A 46 8.71 4.35 2.14
C SER A 46 9.89 4.13 1.17
N VAL A 47 9.66 4.24 -0.14
CA VAL A 47 10.72 4.15 -1.16
C VAL A 47 11.57 5.43 -1.15
N LEU A 48 10.92 6.60 -1.15
CA LEU A 48 11.63 7.88 -1.13
C LEU A 48 12.48 8.04 0.13
N ALA A 49 11.93 7.73 1.31
CA ALA A 49 12.65 7.82 2.57
C ALA A 49 13.84 6.86 2.65
N TYR A 50 13.84 5.75 1.91
CA TYR A 50 14.97 4.83 1.85
C TYR A 50 16.09 5.30 0.91
N ASN A 51 15.75 6.02 -0.17
CA ASN A 51 16.70 6.40 -1.21
C ASN A 51 17.23 7.83 -1.09
N ILE A 52 16.49 8.72 -0.42
CA ILE A 52 16.98 10.06 -0.11
C ILE A 52 18.07 9.89 0.94
N LYS A 53 19.33 9.83 0.49
CA LYS A 53 20.49 9.98 1.37
C LYS A 53 20.46 11.41 1.89
N TRP A 54 19.88 11.59 3.08
CA TRP A 54 19.87 12.88 3.74
C TRP A 54 21.31 13.19 4.15
N SER A 55 22.05 13.88 3.29
CA SER A 55 23.48 14.21 3.46
C SER A 55 23.76 15.24 4.56
N TRP A 56 22.85 15.37 5.53
CA TRP A 56 22.82 16.45 6.52
C TRP A 56 23.05 15.88 7.93
N ASP A 57 24.31 15.63 8.29
CA ASP A 57 24.77 15.28 9.64
C ASP A 57 24.21 13.98 10.27
N MET A 58 24.87 13.49 11.33
CA MET A 58 24.48 12.27 12.07
C MET A 58 22.98 12.15 12.47
N PRO A 59 22.26 13.24 12.82
CA PRO A 59 20.82 13.17 13.11
C PRO A 59 19.97 12.70 11.92
N SER A 60 20.44 12.86 10.67
CA SER A 60 19.68 12.49 9.49
C SER A 60 19.49 10.99 9.34
N ALA A 61 20.45 10.18 9.77
CA ALA A 61 20.42 8.74 9.57
C ALA A 61 19.38 8.05 10.50
N VAL A 62 19.25 8.53 11.73
CA VAL A 62 18.18 8.10 12.66
C VAL A 62 16.81 8.50 12.12
N PHE A 63 16.70 9.75 11.65
CA PHE A 63 15.47 10.26 11.07
C PHE A 63 15.07 9.50 9.79
N GLU A 64 16.01 9.23 8.90
CA GLU A 64 15.83 8.43 7.68
C GLU A 64 15.30 7.03 8.02
N ARG A 65 15.96 6.35 8.97
CA ARG A 65 15.54 5.01 9.40
C ARG A 65 14.17 5.03 10.07
N ALA A 66 13.91 6.00 10.94
CA ALA A 66 12.62 6.13 11.62
C ALA A 66 11.50 6.41 10.62
N THR A 67 11.68 7.39 9.73
CA THR A 67 10.69 7.73 8.70
C THR A 67 10.44 6.57 7.73
N SER A 68 11.50 5.91 7.22
CA SER A 68 11.36 4.73 6.38
C SER A 68 10.58 3.61 7.06
N THR A 69 10.86 3.35 8.36
CA THR A 69 10.16 2.34 9.15
C THR A 69 8.69 2.72 9.39
N ILE A 70 8.41 3.98 9.76
CA ILE A 70 7.05 4.51 9.93
C ILE A 70 6.24 4.30 8.65
N TYR A 71 6.80 4.69 7.51
CA TYR A 71 6.09 4.58 6.23
C TYR A 71 5.90 3.12 5.79
N ALA A 72 6.90 2.26 6.02
CA ALA A 72 6.80 0.84 5.69
C ALA A 72 5.75 0.11 6.54
N LEU A 73 5.66 0.41 7.84
CA LEU A 73 4.62 -0.13 8.73
C LEU A 73 3.25 0.43 8.40
N GLY A 74 3.13 1.75 8.14
CA GLY A 74 1.88 2.37 7.70
C GLY A 74 1.35 1.75 6.41
N HIS A 75 2.23 1.50 5.43
CA HIS A 75 1.89 0.78 4.20
C HIS A 75 1.35 -0.63 4.47
N THR A 76 1.96 -1.34 5.42
CA THR A 76 1.54 -2.69 5.85
C THR A 76 0.15 -2.68 6.49
N ILE A 77 -0.10 -1.74 7.40
CA ILE A 77 -1.41 -1.58 8.06
C ILE A 77 -2.47 -1.20 7.01
N ALA A 78 -2.15 -0.32 6.06
CA ALA A 78 -3.07 0.05 4.99
C ALA A 78 -3.48 -1.14 4.12
N LYS A 79 -2.54 -2.01 3.75
CA LYS A 79 -2.86 -3.26 3.03
C LYS A 79 -3.68 -4.23 3.87
N LEU A 80 -3.44 -4.30 5.18
CA LEU A 80 -4.30 -5.08 6.07
C LEU A 80 -5.74 -4.56 6.06
N TYR A 81 -5.92 -3.24 6.07
CA TYR A 81 -7.24 -2.62 6.00
C TYR A 81 -7.92 -2.83 4.65
N VAL A 82 -7.17 -2.90 3.55
CA VAL A 82 -7.72 -3.34 2.26
C VAL A 82 -8.29 -4.76 2.39
N ALA A 83 -7.52 -5.73 2.89
CA ALA A 83 -7.98 -7.11 3.07
C ALA A 83 -9.19 -7.20 4.03
N LEU A 84 -9.15 -6.45 5.13
CA LEU A 84 -10.23 -6.36 6.11
C LEU A 84 -11.51 -5.80 5.48
N SER A 85 -11.39 -4.70 4.71
CA SER A 85 -12.51 -4.09 4.01
C SER A 85 -13.18 -5.07 3.05
N ARG A 86 -12.38 -5.89 2.34
CA ARG A 86 -12.90 -6.89 1.40
C ARG A 86 -13.63 -8.00 2.13
N TYR A 87 -13.08 -8.50 3.23
CA TYR A 87 -13.76 -9.51 4.03
C TYR A 87 -15.14 -9.02 4.51
N PHE A 88 -15.24 -7.80 5.04
CA PHE A 88 -16.52 -7.25 5.51
C PHE A 88 -17.51 -7.01 4.38
N VAL A 89 -17.07 -6.51 3.22
CA VAL A 89 -17.95 -6.36 2.04
C VAL A 89 -18.44 -7.73 1.55
N MET A 90 -17.61 -8.78 1.59
CA MET A 90 -18.03 -10.14 1.22
C MET A 90 -18.98 -10.76 2.26
N ARG A 91 -18.95 -10.27 3.49
CA ARG A 91 -19.82 -10.71 4.58
C ARG A 91 -21.16 -9.97 4.58
N SER A 92 -21.23 -8.75 4.03
CA SER A 92 -22.48 -7.99 4.00
C SER A 92 -23.46 -8.59 2.99
N HIS A 93 -24.74 -8.66 3.38
CA HIS A 93 -25.79 -9.23 2.53
C HIS A 93 -25.96 -8.45 1.21
N ASN A 94 -25.76 -7.14 1.26
CA ASN A 94 -25.97 -6.25 0.13
C ASN A 94 -24.71 -6.06 -0.74
N LEU A 95 -23.57 -6.66 -0.36
CA LEU A 95 -22.26 -6.43 -0.98
C LEU A 95 -21.94 -4.93 -1.14
N SER A 96 -22.51 -4.12 -0.24
CA SER A 96 -22.41 -2.67 -0.25
C SER A 96 -21.10 -2.26 0.40
N GLU A 97 -20.32 -1.45 -0.31
CA GLU A 97 -19.11 -0.84 0.24
C GLU A 97 -19.43 0.38 1.12
N ASN A 98 -20.68 0.86 1.10
CA ASN A 98 -21.10 2.09 1.77
C ASN A 98 -21.56 1.88 3.21
N ASP A 99 -21.53 0.64 3.70
CA ASP A 99 -21.99 0.32 5.06
C ASP A 99 -20.98 0.76 6.15
N TRP A 100 -19.79 1.21 5.73
CA TRP A 100 -18.75 1.71 6.62
C TRP A 100 -19.06 3.13 7.11
N ARG A 101 -19.08 3.29 8.43
CA ARG A 101 -19.18 4.62 9.06
C ARG A 101 -17.93 5.44 8.74
N GLY A 102 -18.11 6.67 8.26
CA GLY A 102 -16.99 7.57 7.95
C GLY A 102 -16.06 7.81 9.15
N SER A 103 -16.62 7.91 10.37
CA SER A 103 -15.83 8.05 11.59
C SER A 103 -14.90 6.86 11.86
N LEU A 104 -15.34 5.63 11.54
CA LEU A 104 -14.50 4.44 11.65
C LEU A 104 -13.35 4.47 10.64
N ILE A 105 -13.60 4.89 9.40
CA ILE A 105 -12.56 5.02 8.37
C ILE A 105 -11.52 6.05 8.82
N VAL A 106 -11.95 7.20 9.33
CA VAL A 106 -11.04 8.24 9.85
C VAL A 106 -10.23 7.71 11.03
N ALA A 107 -10.84 7.04 11.99
CA ALA A 107 -10.13 6.44 13.13
C ALA A 107 -9.06 5.44 12.67
N MET A 108 -9.38 4.60 11.68
CA MET A 108 -8.44 3.67 11.07
C MET A 108 -7.28 4.42 10.37
N MET A 109 -7.57 5.47 9.61
CA MET A 109 -6.54 6.30 8.97
C MET A 109 -5.60 6.96 10.00
N VAL A 110 -6.14 7.44 11.14
CA VAL A 110 -5.33 7.97 12.24
C VAL A 110 -4.44 6.87 12.84
N ALA A 111 -5.00 5.68 13.07
CA ALA A 111 -4.26 4.54 13.59
C ALA A 111 -3.10 4.11 12.65
N GLN A 112 -3.23 4.27 11.34
CA GLN A 112 -2.15 4.02 10.36
C GLN A 112 -0.93 4.92 10.55
N ILE A 113 -1.10 6.12 11.12
CA ILE A 113 0.01 7.04 11.43
C ILE A 113 0.53 6.77 12.84
N VAL A 114 -0.38 6.78 13.82
CA VAL A 114 -0.03 6.78 15.24
C VAL A 114 0.68 5.48 15.64
N ILE A 115 0.19 4.31 15.19
CA ILE A 115 0.75 3.02 15.59
C ILE A 115 2.21 2.87 15.11
N PRO A 116 2.55 3.09 13.81
CA PRO A 116 3.94 3.10 13.36
C PRO A 116 4.85 4.11 14.06
N THR A 117 4.35 5.32 14.34
CA THR A 117 5.12 6.34 15.05
C THR A 117 5.48 5.88 16.47
N ILE A 118 4.51 5.33 17.21
CA ILE A 118 4.75 4.76 18.55
C ILE A 118 5.78 3.63 18.46
N ALA A 119 5.64 2.72 17.50
CA ALA A 119 6.57 1.60 17.28
C ALA A 119 8.02 2.07 17.04
N CYS A 120 8.22 3.26 16.46
CA CYS A 120 9.53 3.83 16.20
C CYS A 120 10.07 4.75 17.31
N THR A 121 9.32 4.96 18.39
CA THR A 121 9.73 5.80 19.53
C THR A 121 11.10 5.42 20.12
N PRO A 122 11.51 4.14 20.21
CA PRO A 122 12.85 3.79 20.68
C PRO A 122 13.99 4.42 19.86
N LEU A 123 13.78 4.71 18.56
CA LEU A 123 14.79 5.38 17.72
C LEU A 123 15.00 6.85 18.11
N ALA A 124 14.04 7.51 18.73
CA ALA A 124 14.21 8.89 19.20
C ALA A 124 15.28 9.00 20.30
N PHE A 125 15.58 7.89 20.98
CA PHE A 125 16.62 7.79 22.01
C PHE A 125 17.93 7.17 21.48
N ALA A 126 18.00 6.81 20.19
CA ALA A 126 19.20 6.28 19.59
C ALA A 126 20.21 7.41 19.36
N GLN A 127 21.30 7.41 20.14
CA GLN A 127 22.39 8.38 19.97
C GLN A 127 23.35 7.88 18.90
N PRO A 128 23.66 8.63 17.83
CA PRO A 128 24.59 8.15 16.83
C PRO A 128 25.98 7.89 17.45
N THR A 129 26.61 6.74 17.13
CA THR A 129 27.94 6.36 17.61
C THR A 129 28.97 6.48 16.48
N GLY A 130 30.13 7.09 16.76
CA GLY A 130 31.24 7.19 15.80
C GLY A 130 30.98 8.11 14.59
N VAL A 131 31.47 7.70 13.41
CA VAL A 131 31.51 8.50 12.16
C VAL A 131 30.19 8.45 11.37
N GLY A 132 29.03 8.59 12.01
CA GLY A 132 27.75 8.75 11.26
C GLY A 132 27.02 7.48 10.88
N ARG A 133 27.60 6.30 11.08
CA ARG A 133 27.05 5.04 10.52
C ARG A 133 26.58 4.04 11.55
N GLU A 134 27.08 4.13 12.78
CA GLU A 134 26.65 3.29 13.88
C GLU A 134 25.68 4.07 14.77
N TYR A 135 24.73 3.35 15.35
CA TYR A 135 23.69 3.96 16.17
C TYR A 135 23.91 3.53 17.62
N GLY A 136 23.32 4.32 18.51
CA GLY A 136 23.33 4.16 19.94
C GLY A 136 22.86 2.78 20.34
N PRO A 137 22.92 2.47 21.63
CA PRO A 137 23.19 1.13 22.10
C PRO A 137 22.36 0.10 21.32
N PRO A 138 23.01 -0.91 20.71
CA PRO A 138 22.48 -1.69 19.58
C PRO A 138 21.16 -2.42 19.88
N TYR A 139 20.72 -2.45 21.15
CA TYR A 139 19.44 -2.97 21.56
C TYR A 139 18.23 -2.14 21.08
N LEU A 140 18.33 -0.80 20.96
CA LEU A 140 17.18 0.04 20.54
C LEU A 140 16.74 -0.30 19.11
N LEU A 141 17.70 -0.48 18.21
CA LEU A 141 17.45 -0.92 16.85
C LEU A 141 16.84 -2.32 16.82
N LYS A 142 17.36 -3.25 17.65
CA LYS A 142 16.83 -4.61 17.76
C LYS A 142 15.38 -4.62 18.26
N ILE A 143 15.01 -3.73 19.18
CA ILE A 143 13.63 -3.57 19.65
C ILE A 143 12.73 -3.18 18.48
N VAL A 144 13.11 -2.16 17.70
CA VAL A 144 12.29 -1.68 16.57
C VAL A 144 12.20 -2.73 15.46
N GLN A 145 13.27 -3.48 15.20
CA GLN A 145 13.27 -4.61 14.28
C GLN A 145 12.34 -5.73 14.77
N ALA A 146 12.38 -6.08 16.05
CA ALA A 146 11.49 -7.08 16.64
C ALA A 146 10.02 -6.65 16.56
N ILE A 147 9.70 -5.40 16.94
CA ILE A 147 8.35 -4.84 16.82
C ILE A 147 7.89 -4.89 15.36
N SER A 148 8.74 -4.46 14.41
CA SER A 148 8.43 -4.50 12.99
C SER A 148 8.17 -5.93 12.51
N ALA A 149 8.99 -6.89 12.91
CA ALA A 149 8.78 -8.31 12.59
C ALA A 149 7.45 -8.83 13.16
N CYS A 150 7.05 -8.42 14.36
CA CYS A 150 5.72 -8.74 14.91
C CYS A 150 4.59 -8.15 14.05
N PHE A 151 4.69 -6.89 13.60
CA PHE A 151 3.71 -6.30 12.67
C PHE A 151 3.64 -7.08 11.35
N TYR A 152 4.78 -7.36 10.72
CA TYR A 152 4.83 -8.12 9.48
C TYR A 152 4.30 -9.55 9.63
N GLY A 153 4.65 -10.25 10.72
CA GLY A 153 4.12 -11.57 11.04
C GLY A 153 2.61 -11.55 11.26
N SER A 154 2.11 -10.57 12.03
CA SER A 154 0.68 -10.40 12.25
C SER A 154 -0.08 -10.13 10.95
N TYR A 155 0.50 -9.34 10.03
CA TYR A 155 -0.05 -9.09 8.70
C TYR A 155 -0.15 -10.37 7.88
N VAL A 156 0.91 -11.18 7.84
CA VAL A 156 0.90 -12.43 7.06
C VAL A 156 -0.19 -13.37 7.57
N ILE A 157 -0.28 -13.57 8.89
CA ILE A 157 -1.27 -14.47 9.50
C ILE A 157 -2.69 -13.94 9.28
N SER A 158 -2.96 -12.69 9.68
CA SER A 158 -4.30 -12.11 9.59
C SER A 158 -4.74 -11.91 8.13
N GLY A 159 -3.85 -11.43 7.26
CA GLY A 159 -4.10 -11.25 5.84
C GLY A 159 -4.41 -12.55 5.12
N PHE A 160 -3.71 -13.64 5.47
CA PHE A 160 -4.00 -14.98 4.95
C PHE A 160 -5.40 -15.45 5.36
N ILE A 161 -5.74 -15.36 6.65
CA ILE A 161 -7.06 -15.74 7.17
C ILE A 161 -8.17 -14.92 6.49
N LEU A 162 -8.02 -13.59 6.44
CA LEU A 162 -9.01 -12.70 5.83
C LEU A 162 -9.21 -13.00 4.34
N THR A 163 -8.12 -13.24 3.61
CA THR A 163 -8.16 -13.55 2.18
C THR A 163 -8.84 -14.90 1.93
N LEU A 164 -8.53 -15.94 2.71
CA LEU A 164 -9.19 -17.23 2.61
C LEU A 164 -10.69 -17.13 2.90
N LEU A 165 -11.08 -16.41 3.95
CA LEU A 165 -12.48 -16.21 4.31
C LEU A 165 -13.22 -15.42 3.23
N ALA A 166 -12.62 -14.35 2.69
CA ALA A 166 -13.18 -13.57 1.59
C ALA A 166 -13.38 -14.43 0.33
N MET A 167 -12.38 -15.23 -0.06
CA MET A 167 -12.46 -16.13 -1.20
C MET A 167 -13.53 -17.21 -1.03
N ARG A 168 -13.65 -17.80 0.17
CA ARG A 168 -14.71 -18.78 0.47
C ARG A 168 -16.11 -18.17 0.34
N LYS A 169 -16.33 -16.98 0.90
CA LYS A 169 -17.61 -16.28 0.80
C LYS A 169 -17.93 -15.85 -0.62
N LEU A 170 -16.94 -15.36 -1.35
CA LEU A 170 -17.08 -15.00 -2.76
C LEU A 170 -17.48 -16.20 -3.63
N ARG A 171 -16.89 -17.39 -3.43
CA ARG A 171 -17.30 -18.60 -4.16
C ARG A 171 -18.77 -18.94 -3.91
N ALA A 172 -19.23 -18.87 -2.65
CA ALA A 172 -20.64 -19.09 -2.32
C ALA A 172 -21.55 -18.07 -3.03
N LEU A 173 -21.17 -16.78 -3.01
CA LEU A 173 -21.91 -15.71 -3.68
C LEU A 173 -21.97 -15.90 -5.21
N LEU A 174 -20.87 -16.32 -5.84
CA LEU A 174 -20.82 -16.59 -7.27
C LEU A 174 -21.71 -17.77 -7.65
N ASN A 175 -21.75 -18.83 -6.82
CA ASN A 175 -22.64 -19.97 -7.04
C ASN A 175 -24.11 -19.58 -6.90
N THR A 176 -24.47 -18.76 -5.92
CA THR A 176 -25.85 -18.26 -5.79
C THR A 176 -26.22 -17.30 -6.92
N ALA A 177 -25.29 -16.45 -7.34
CA ALA A 177 -25.52 -15.47 -8.41
C ALA A 177 -25.61 -16.12 -9.79
N SER A 178 -24.90 -17.21 -10.05
CA SER A 178 -24.98 -17.94 -11.33
C SER A 178 -26.31 -18.69 -11.49
N LEU A 179 -26.92 -19.12 -10.39
CA LEU A 179 -28.25 -19.73 -10.36
C LEU A 179 -29.37 -18.69 -10.43
N SER A 180 -29.10 -17.44 -10.08
CA SER A 180 -30.08 -16.35 -10.13
C SER A 180 -30.23 -15.82 -11.55
N LYS A 181 -31.47 -15.58 -11.99
CA LYS A 181 -31.75 -14.86 -13.25
C LYS A 181 -31.47 -13.34 -13.16
N ASP A 182 -31.07 -12.84 -12.00
CA ASP A 182 -30.79 -11.42 -11.77
C ASP A 182 -29.38 -11.03 -12.26
N HIS A 183 -29.32 -10.44 -13.46
CA HIS A 183 -28.08 -9.93 -14.06
C HIS A 183 -27.35 -8.90 -13.19
N ARG A 184 -28.04 -8.13 -12.34
CA ARG A 184 -27.41 -7.12 -11.47
C ARG A 184 -26.61 -7.79 -10.35
N LYS A 185 -27.13 -8.87 -9.76
CA LYS A 185 -26.42 -9.67 -8.76
C LYS A 185 -25.18 -10.31 -9.34
N LEU A 186 -25.28 -10.90 -10.53
CA LEU A 186 -24.12 -11.51 -11.20
C LEU A 186 -23.03 -10.49 -11.52
N SER A 187 -23.40 -9.31 -12.04
CA SER A 187 -22.45 -8.23 -12.34
C SER A 187 -21.74 -7.74 -11.07
N SER A 188 -22.49 -7.56 -9.98
CA SER A 188 -21.94 -7.15 -8.68
C SER A 188 -20.98 -8.20 -8.12
N ALA A 189 -21.35 -9.49 -8.17
CA ALA A 189 -20.49 -10.59 -7.72
C ALA A 189 -19.19 -10.68 -8.55
N ARG A 190 -19.24 -10.45 -9.86
CA ARG A 190 -18.05 -10.38 -10.72
C ARG A 190 -17.15 -9.20 -10.38
N GLN A 191 -17.72 -8.03 -10.08
CA GLN A 191 -16.93 -6.88 -9.63
C GLN A 191 -16.21 -7.21 -8.30
N GLN A 192 -16.91 -7.86 -7.37
CA GLN A 192 -16.32 -8.27 -6.10
C GLN A 192 -15.25 -9.36 -6.25
N LEU A 193 -15.39 -10.25 -7.24
CA LEU A 193 -14.34 -11.19 -7.63
C LEU A 193 -13.05 -10.49 -8.04
N LEU A 194 -13.15 -9.46 -8.88
CA LEU A 194 -11.98 -8.68 -9.29
C LEU A 194 -11.31 -8.00 -8.10
N TYR A 195 -12.07 -7.39 -7.19
CA TYR A 195 -11.49 -6.77 -6.00
C TYR A 195 -10.87 -7.77 -5.02
N THR A 196 -11.42 -8.97 -4.91
CA THR A 196 -10.88 -10.02 -4.04
C THR A 196 -9.60 -10.61 -4.62
N ILE A 197 -9.56 -10.88 -5.94
CA ILE A 197 -8.34 -11.30 -6.63
C ILE A 197 -7.26 -10.23 -6.48
N TYR A 198 -7.60 -8.97 -6.71
CA TYR A 198 -6.69 -7.84 -6.50
C TYR A 198 -6.12 -7.83 -5.08
N SER A 199 -6.98 -7.93 -4.06
CA SER A 199 -6.55 -7.98 -2.66
C SER A 199 -5.66 -9.19 -2.37
N ALA A 200 -5.90 -10.34 -3.00
CA ALA A 200 -5.05 -11.51 -2.87
C ALA A 200 -3.67 -11.30 -3.51
N CYS A 201 -3.60 -10.70 -4.70
CA CYS A 201 -2.34 -10.33 -5.35
C CYS A 201 -1.53 -9.34 -4.49
N LEU A 202 -2.19 -8.32 -3.92
CA LEU A 202 -1.56 -7.40 -2.98
C LEU A 202 -1.03 -8.11 -1.73
N PHE A 203 -1.82 -9.04 -1.20
CA PHE A 203 -1.44 -9.82 -0.04
C PHE A 203 -0.16 -10.61 -0.32
N LEU A 204 -0.12 -11.32 -1.44
CA LEU A 204 1.04 -12.12 -1.86
C LEU A 204 2.28 -11.24 -2.09
N SER A 205 2.15 -10.13 -2.82
CA SER A 205 3.31 -9.26 -3.10
C SER A 205 3.88 -8.65 -1.83
N HIS A 206 3.02 -8.24 -0.88
CA HIS A 206 3.47 -7.68 0.38
C HIS A 206 4.01 -8.74 1.35
N SER A 207 3.49 -9.96 1.29
CA SER A 207 3.97 -11.07 2.13
C SER A 207 5.43 -11.39 1.85
N LEU A 208 5.91 -11.22 0.60
CA LEU A 208 7.34 -11.34 0.27
C LEU A 208 8.20 -10.34 1.06
N LYS A 209 7.76 -9.07 1.13
CA LYS A 209 8.43 -8.05 1.96
C LYS A 209 8.38 -8.42 3.45
N CYS A 210 7.26 -8.95 3.93
CA CYS A 210 7.12 -9.38 5.32
C CYS A 210 8.10 -10.52 5.67
N VAL A 211 8.21 -11.52 4.79
CA VAL A 211 9.16 -12.62 4.93
C VAL A 211 10.59 -12.09 4.96
N GLN A 212 10.95 -11.18 4.04
CA GLN A 212 12.27 -10.58 4.04
C GLN A 212 12.60 -9.85 5.35
N GLN A 213 11.64 -9.12 5.92
CA GLN A 213 11.82 -8.40 7.19
C GLN A 213 12.03 -9.36 8.37
N ILE A 214 11.34 -10.51 8.38
CA ILE A 214 11.59 -11.57 9.37
C ILE A 214 12.97 -12.18 9.16
N LEU A 215 13.37 -12.41 7.90
CA LEU A 215 14.70 -12.94 7.56
C LEU A 215 15.82 -12.00 8.01
N PHE A 216 15.65 -10.67 7.93
CA PHE A 216 16.63 -9.72 8.47
C PHE A 216 16.89 -9.89 9.96
N VAL A 217 15.84 -10.20 10.74
CA VAL A 217 15.99 -10.45 12.18
C VAL A 217 16.78 -11.74 12.43
N ILE A 218 16.52 -12.78 11.64
CA ILE A 218 17.22 -14.08 11.75
C ILE A 218 18.68 -13.95 11.29
N ALA A 219 18.91 -13.28 10.17
CA ALA A 219 20.21 -13.08 9.54
C ALA A 219 21.14 -12.17 10.33
N ASN A 220 20.67 -11.50 11.39
CA ASN A 220 21.51 -10.65 12.24
C ASN A 220 22.66 -11.40 12.94
N ARG A 221 22.71 -12.74 12.82
CA ARG A 221 23.79 -13.60 13.32
C ARG A 221 24.80 -14.03 12.25
N ASP A 222 24.51 -13.77 10.97
CA ASP A 222 25.29 -14.23 9.81
C ASP A 222 25.46 -13.06 8.84
N SER A 223 26.68 -12.51 8.77
CA SER A 223 27.00 -11.34 7.95
C SER A 223 26.82 -11.57 6.47
N ASP A 224 27.08 -12.78 5.98
CA ASP A 224 27.01 -13.12 4.56
C ASP A 224 25.55 -13.22 4.14
N PHE A 225 24.74 -13.92 4.94
CA PHE A 225 23.30 -14.01 4.70
C PHE A 225 22.63 -12.63 4.80
N TYR A 226 23.02 -11.80 5.78
CA TYR A 226 22.52 -10.43 5.91
C TYR A 226 22.85 -9.58 4.68
N SER A 227 24.08 -9.69 4.15
CA SER A 227 24.53 -8.94 2.97
C SER A 227 23.73 -9.30 1.72
N VAL A 228 23.42 -10.58 1.52
CA VAL A 228 22.55 -11.04 0.42
C VAL A 228 21.15 -10.46 0.57
N LEU A 229 20.55 -10.53 1.76
CA LEU A 229 19.22 -9.96 2.02
C LEU A 229 19.19 -8.45 1.79
N TYR A 230 20.26 -7.75 2.17
CA TYR A 230 20.41 -6.31 1.96
C TYR A 230 20.46 -5.95 0.47
N ILE A 231 21.20 -6.71 -0.35
CA ILE A 231 21.24 -6.52 -1.81
C ILE A 231 19.87 -6.75 -2.46
N LEU A 232 19.11 -7.73 -1.97
CA LEU A 232 17.77 -8.07 -2.49
C LEU A 232 16.66 -7.13 -2.02
N TYR A 233 16.87 -6.41 -0.91
CA TYR A 233 15.86 -5.57 -0.27
C TYR A 233 15.17 -4.56 -1.19
N PRO A 234 15.90 -3.79 -2.02
CA PRO A 234 15.27 -2.85 -2.93
C PRO A 234 14.27 -3.51 -3.88
N PHE A 235 14.65 -4.63 -4.49
CA PHE A 235 13.83 -5.28 -5.50
C PHE A 235 12.54 -5.83 -4.91
N ILE A 236 12.61 -6.43 -3.72
CA ILE A 236 11.43 -6.95 -3.01
C ILE A 236 10.56 -5.80 -2.51
N ASN A 237 11.18 -4.72 -2.01
CA ASN A 237 10.47 -3.53 -1.56
C ASN A 237 9.72 -2.86 -2.72
N ASP A 238 10.40 -2.63 -3.84
CA ASP A 238 9.85 -2.05 -5.06
C ASP A 238 8.74 -2.91 -5.64
N PHE A 239 8.93 -4.23 -5.67
CA PHE A 239 7.88 -5.17 -6.09
C PHE A 239 6.65 -5.06 -5.18
N ALA A 240 6.84 -5.02 -3.86
CA ALA A 240 5.74 -4.90 -2.90
C ALA A 240 4.99 -3.56 -3.03
N VAL A 241 5.68 -2.47 -3.37
CA VAL A 241 5.10 -1.13 -3.54
C VAL A 241 4.45 -0.96 -4.91
N PHE A 242 5.18 -1.19 -6.00
CA PHE A 242 4.75 -0.87 -7.36
C PHE A 242 3.86 -1.93 -8.01
N SER A 243 3.78 -3.16 -7.47
CA SER A 243 2.79 -4.14 -7.93
C SER A 243 1.36 -3.64 -7.73
N SER A 244 1.09 -2.90 -6.66
CA SER A 244 -0.23 -2.42 -6.29
C SER A 244 -0.93 -1.56 -7.36
N PRO A 245 -0.33 -0.45 -7.87
CA PRO A 245 -0.93 0.35 -8.93
C PRO A 245 -1.01 -0.38 -10.26
N ILE A 246 -0.02 -1.22 -10.60
CA ILE A 246 0.00 -1.97 -11.86
C ILE A 246 -1.14 -2.97 -11.91
N VAL A 247 -1.28 -3.81 -10.87
CA VAL A 247 -2.38 -4.78 -10.80
C VAL A 247 -3.73 -4.07 -10.77
N MET A 248 -3.85 -2.94 -10.06
CA MET A 248 -5.09 -2.16 -10.05
C MET A 248 -5.43 -1.63 -11.45
N LEU A 249 -4.45 -1.08 -12.16
CA LEU A 249 -4.64 -0.54 -13.50
C LEU A 249 -5.08 -1.63 -14.50
N ILE A 250 -4.50 -2.83 -14.39
CA ILE A 250 -4.86 -3.99 -15.21
C ILE A 250 -6.28 -4.48 -14.89
N MET A 251 -6.66 -4.50 -13.62
CA MET A 251 -7.93 -5.11 -13.19
C MET A 251 -9.13 -4.15 -13.20
N SER A 252 -8.91 -2.85 -12.97
CA SER A 252 -9.99 -1.86 -12.81
C SER A 252 -10.25 -1.08 -14.10
N SER A 253 -11.32 -1.46 -14.82
CA SER A 253 -11.78 -0.70 -15.99
C SER A 253 -12.18 0.74 -15.64
N LYS A 254 -12.72 0.96 -14.44
CA LYS A 254 -13.07 2.30 -13.94
C LYS A 254 -11.84 3.19 -13.79
N LEU A 255 -10.75 2.65 -13.23
CA LEU A 255 -9.50 3.40 -13.10
C LEU A 255 -8.91 3.75 -14.47
N ARG A 256 -8.90 2.80 -15.40
CA ARG A 256 -8.43 3.07 -16.78
C ARG A 256 -9.26 4.17 -17.45
N ARG A 257 -10.59 4.09 -17.38
CA ARG A 257 -11.48 5.13 -17.93
C ARG A 257 -11.24 6.49 -17.27
N CYS A 258 -11.03 6.51 -15.95
CA CYS A 258 -10.71 7.74 -15.23
C CYS A 258 -9.42 8.37 -15.76
N ILE A 259 -8.36 7.58 -15.91
CA ILE A 259 -7.08 8.05 -16.45
C ILE A 259 -7.24 8.52 -17.91
N PHE A 260 -7.92 7.75 -18.77
CA PHE A 260 -8.17 8.17 -20.16
C PHE A 260 -8.99 9.46 -20.27
N SER A 261 -9.95 9.68 -19.36
CA SER A 261 -10.76 10.89 -19.35
C SER A 261 -9.95 12.17 -19.09
N ILE A 262 -8.89 12.06 -18.27
CA ILE A 262 -7.96 13.17 -18.01
C ILE A 262 -7.23 13.56 -19.30
N PHE A 263 -6.76 12.57 -20.07
CA PHE A 263 -6.10 12.83 -21.36
C PHE A 263 -7.05 13.37 -22.42
N SER A 264 -8.32 12.93 -22.44
CA SER A 264 -9.30 13.45 -23.41
C SER A 264 -9.69 14.91 -23.15
N LEU A 265 -9.72 15.35 -21.88
CA LEU A 265 -10.03 16.74 -21.53
C LEU A 265 -8.95 17.70 -22.02
N THR A 266 -7.67 17.28 -21.97
CA THR A 266 -6.55 18.07 -22.50
C THR A 266 -6.70 18.36 -24.00
N ASN A 267 -7.36 17.47 -24.77
CA ASN A 267 -7.54 17.63 -26.21
C ASN A 267 -8.72 18.53 -26.59
N GLN A 268 -9.66 18.80 -25.68
CA GLN A 268 -10.83 19.64 -25.95
C GLN A 268 -10.62 21.11 -25.60
N SER A 269 -9.54 21.44 -24.87
CA SER A 269 -9.22 22.81 -24.45
C SER A 269 -8.48 23.65 -25.50
N THR A 270 -8.40 23.22 -26.77
CA THR A 270 -7.92 24.09 -27.85
C THR A 270 -9.02 25.12 -28.14
N PRO A 271 -8.87 26.40 -27.72
CA PRO A 271 -9.92 27.39 -27.95
C PRO A 271 -10.09 27.54 -29.46
N THR A 272 -11.31 27.33 -29.93
CA THR A 272 -11.69 27.77 -31.27
C THR A 272 -11.57 29.29 -31.25
N ILE A 273 -10.45 29.81 -31.75
CA ILE A 273 -10.28 31.24 -31.97
C ILE A 273 -11.32 31.58 -33.04
N TYR A 274 -12.44 32.13 -32.61
CA TYR A 274 -13.38 32.78 -33.51
C TYR A 274 -12.66 34.02 -34.03
N THR A 275 -12.00 33.89 -35.17
CA THR A 275 -11.59 35.03 -35.99
C THR A 275 -12.87 35.73 -36.43
N THR A 276 -13.25 36.78 -35.70
CA THR A 276 -14.20 37.76 -36.18
C THR A 276 -13.60 38.42 -37.41
N ALA A 277 -14.13 38.08 -38.58
CA ALA A 277 -13.85 38.81 -39.81
C ALA A 277 -14.45 40.22 -39.67
N THR A 278 -13.57 41.22 -39.66
CA THR A 278 -13.89 42.65 -39.82
C THR A 278 -13.87 43.02 -41.29
#